data_AF-A0A2B4ENU3-F1
#
_entry.id   AF-A0A2B4ENU3-F1
#
_cell.length_a   1.000
_cell.length_b   1.000
_cell.length_c   1.000
_cell.angle_alpha   90.00
_cell.angle_beta   90.00
_cell.angle_gamma   90.00
#
_symmetry.space_group_name_H-M   'P 1'
#
loop_
_entity.id
_entity.type
_entity.pdbx_description
1 polymer ?
#
loop_
_entity_poly.entity_id
_entity_poly.type
_entity_poly.pdbx_seq_one_letter_code
_entity_poly.pdbx_strand_id
1 'polypeptide(L)'
;MVYLKNFLELGISETFNHTLRENGITEATPIQEQAIPVIMSGKDIIGQAKTGTGKTLAFVLPILEKIDPECSDVQALIVAPTRELALQITTEIKKMLVQREDINVLAIYGGQDVAQQLRKLKGNTHIVVATPGRLLDHIRRETIDLSNLSTIVLDEADQMLYFGFLYDIEDILDETPGSKQTMLFSATMPKDIKKLAKRYMDEPQMIQIQSEEVTVNTIEQRVIETTDRAKPDALRFVMDRDQPFLAVIFCRTKVRASKLYDNLKGLGYNCAELHGDIPQAKRERVMKSFREAKIQYLIATDVAARGLDVDGVTHVFNFDIPEDAESYIHRIGRTGRAGGSGLAITFVAAKDEKHLEEIEKTLGAPLQREIIEQPMIKHFDENGKPVPKPAPKKSGPNRQRDSREGSRSRSRDGSKGGPRNSSRNESNRSFNKPSNKKGSTKQGQQRRGR
;
A
#
# COMPACT_ATOMS: atom_id res chain seq x y z
N MET A 1 32.50 16.22 -15.39
CA MET A 1 31.37 15.82 -16.23
C MET A 1 31.23 14.32 -16.12
N VAL A 2 30.09 13.85 -15.62
CA VAL A 2 29.65 12.46 -15.87
C VAL A 2 28.91 12.53 -17.20
N TYR A 3 29.27 11.66 -18.16
CA TYR A 3 28.50 11.50 -19.38
C TYR A 3 27.38 10.50 -19.07
N LEU A 4 26.15 11.00 -18.96
CA LEU A 4 24.95 10.18 -18.82
C LEU A 4 24.76 9.36 -20.09
N LYS A 5 24.52 8.05 -19.93
CA LYS A 5 24.43 7.14 -21.07
C LYS A 5 23.05 7.16 -21.72
N ASN A 6 23.07 7.21 -23.05
CA ASN A 6 21.93 6.85 -23.89
C ASN A 6 21.61 5.35 -23.71
N PHE A 7 20.33 4.97 -23.68
CA PHE A 7 19.90 3.58 -23.41
C PHE A 7 20.49 2.55 -24.39
N LEU A 8 20.82 2.97 -25.62
CA LEU A 8 21.53 2.14 -26.60
C LEU A 8 22.89 1.65 -26.09
N GLU A 9 23.62 2.47 -25.33
CA GLU A 9 24.92 2.10 -24.74
C GLU A 9 24.80 1.14 -23.55
N LEU A 10 23.58 0.93 -23.06
CA LEU A 10 23.25 -0.06 -22.04
C LEU A 10 22.77 -1.39 -22.65
N GLY A 11 22.70 -1.48 -23.98
CA GLY A 11 22.25 -2.67 -24.71
C GLY A 11 20.74 -2.74 -24.97
N ILE A 12 20.01 -1.63 -24.81
CA ILE A 12 18.59 -1.55 -25.16
C ILE A 12 18.44 -1.28 -26.68
N SER A 13 17.46 -1.92 -27.30
CA SER A 13 17.11 -1.82 -28.71
C SER A 13 16.56 -0.44 -29.11
N GLU A 14 16.67 -0.10 -30.40
CA GLU A 14 16.12 1.15 -30.93
C GLU A 14 14.60 1.27 -30.76
N THR A 15 13.87 0.15 -30.76
CA THR A 15 12.40 0.12 -30.57
C THR A 15 12.00 0.65 -29.18
N PHE A 16 12.64 0.15 -28.12
CA PHE A 16 12.35 0.65 -26.76
C PHE A 16 13.04 2.00 -26.51
N ASN A 17 14.20 2.29 -27.09
CA ASN A 17 14.83 3.62 -27.05
C ASN A 17 13.94 4.71 -27.68
N HIS A 18 13.30 4.44 -28.82
CA HIS A 18 12.31 5.33 -29.43
C HIS A 18 11.13 5.56 -28.47
N THR A 19 10.57 4.47 -27.95
CA THR A 19 9.41 4.50 -27.06
C THR A 19 9.69 5.23 -25.74
N LEU A 20 10.91 5.12 -25.20
CA LEU A 20 11.38 5.89 -24.03
C LEU A 20 11.40 7.40 -24.35
N ARG A 21 11.95 7.79 -25.50
CA ARG A 21 12.01 9.20 -25.94
C ARG A 21 10.62 9.81 -26.17
N GLU A 22 9.69 9.04 -26.73
CA GLU A 22 8.27 9.45 -26.86
C GLU A 22 7.59 9.66 -25.50
N ASN A 23 8.02 8.94 -24.46
CA ASN A 23 7.59 9.14 -23.07
C ASN A 23 8.42 10.21 -22.32
N GLY A 24 9.29 10.95 -23.01
CA GLY A 24 10.12 12.02 -22.43
C GLY A 24 11.37 11.54 -21.67
N ILE A 25 11.73 10.25 -21.80
CA ILE A 25 12.85 9.63 -21.08
C ILE A 25 14.05 9.53 -22.05
N THR A 26 14.98 10.48 -21.93
CA THR A 26 16.14 10.59 -22.83
C THR A 26 17.46 10.08 -22.24
N GLU A 27 17.58 10.03 -20.91
CA GLU A 27 18.80 9.69 -20.17
C GLU A 27 18.51 8.61 -19.13
N ALA A 28 19.46 7.71 -18.90
CA ALA A 28 19.33 6.67 -17.90
C ALA A 28 19.64 7.20 -16.49
N THR A 29 18.84 6.79 -15.50
CA THR A 29 19.10 7.10 -14.08
C THR A 29 20.25 6.26 -13.53
N PRO A 30 20.92 6.66 -12.43
CA PRO A 30 22.07 5.90 -11.89
C PRO A 30 21.79 4.44 -11.53
N ILE A 31 20.54 4.07 -11.19
CA ILE A 31 20.16 2.65 -11.01
C ILE A 31 20.05 1.93 -12.35
N GLN A 32 19.55 2.58 -13.40
CA GLN A 32 19.42 2.01 -14.74
C GLN A 32 20.79 1.80 -15.39
N GLU A 33 21.69 2.80 -15.35
CA GLU A 33 23.05 2.70 -15.88
C GLU A 33 23.85 1.54 -15.30
N GLN A 34 23.67 1.26 -14.00
CA GLN A 34 24.39 0.20 -13.30
C GLN A 34 23.68 -1.16 -13.39
N ALA A 35 22.34 -1.20 -13.29
CA ALA A 35 21.59 -2.46 -13.27
C ALA A 35 21.35 -3.07 -14.65
N ILE A 36 21.05 -2.26 -15.68
CA ILE A 36 20.68 -2.78 -17.01
C ILE A 36 21.77 -3.70 -17.59
N PRO A 37 23.07 -3.32 -17.65
CA PRO A 37 24.11 -4.20 -18.20
C PRO A 37 24.31 -5.49 -17.38
N VAL A 38 24.17 -5.42 -16.06
CA VAL A 38 24.29 -6.57 -15.15
C VAL A 38 23.15 -7.54 -15.37
N ILE A 39 21.91 -7.02 -15.45
CA ILE A 39 20.72 -7.83 -15.70
C ILE A 39 20.78 -8.45 -17.10
N MET A 40 21.19 -7.70 -18.12
CA MET A 40 21.38 -8.22 -19.48
C MET A 40 22.38 -9.39 -19.51
N SER A 41 23.45 -9.34 -18.70
CA SER A 41 24.42 -10.44 -18.56
C SER A 41 23.89 -11.72 -17.89
N GLY A 42 22.65 -11.71 -17.38
CA GLY A 42 21.98 -12.89 -16.80
C GLY A 42 22.23 -13.12 -15.31
N LYS A 43 23.02 -12.25 -14.65
CA LYS A 43 23.32 -12.36 -13.21
C LYS A 43 22.17 -11.91 -12.32
N ASP A 44 22.06 -12.54 -11.16
CA ASP A 44 21.21 -12.06 -10.08
C ASP A 44 21.69 -10.71 -9.54
N ILE A 45 20.76 -9.91 -9.02
CA ILE A 45 21.00 -8.51 -8.65
C ILE A 45 20.23 -8.12 -7.38
N ILE A 46 20.92 -7.47 -6.45
CA ILE A 46 20.29 -6.74 -5.33
C ILE A 46 20.38 -5.24 -5.63
N GLY A 47 19.30 -4.66 -6.14
CA GLY A 47 19.18 -3.23 -6.43
C GLY A 47 18.65 -2.45 -5.23
N GLN A 48 19.55 -1.94 -4.39
CA GLN A 48 19.17 -1.11 -3.25
C GLN A 48 19.03 0.37 -3.67
N ALA A 49 17.78 0.84 -3.79
CA ALA A 49 17.45 2.23 -4.10
C ALA A 49 16.03 2.62 -3.62
N LYS A 50 15.85 3.89 -3.26
CA LYS A 50 14.55 4.46 -2.83
C LYS A 50 13.49 4.41 -3.95
N THR A 51 12.21 4.42 -3.60
CA THR A 51 11.09 4.61 -4.56
C THR A 51 11.28 5.90 -5.37
N GLY A 52 10.87 5.91 -6.64
CA GLY A 52 11.02 7.08 -7.53
C GLY A 52 12.37 7.23 -8.23
N THR A 53 13.37 6.39 -7.93
CA THR A 53 14.71 6.42 -8.56
C THR A 53 14.78 5.80 -9.97
N GLY A 54 13.65 5.40 -10.57
CA GLY A 54 13.63 4.76 -11.89
C GLY A 54 13.80 3.22 -11.91
N LYS A 55 13.79 2.57 -10.74
CA LYS A 55 13.93 1.10 -10.57
C LYS A 55 13.11 0.27 -11.57
N THR A 56 11.85 0.61 -11.80
CA THR A 56 10.93 -0.15 -12.66
C THR A 56 11.51 -0.38 -14.06
N LEU A 57 11.96 0.68 -14.74
CA LEU A 57 12.57 0.56 -16.07
C LEU A 57 13.94 -0.14 -16.04
N ALA A 58 14.65 -0.10 -14.91
CA ALA A 58 15.93 -0.78 -14.75
C ALA A 58 15.80 -2.32 -14.85
N PHE A 59 14.66 -2.90 -14.46
CA PHE A 59 14.37 -4.33 -14.67
C PHE A 59 13.41 -4.60 -15.84
N VAL A 60 12.44 -3.72 -16.11
CA VAL A 60 11.49 -3.91 -17.22
C VAL A 60 12.19 -3.90 -18.59
N LEU A 61 13.14 -2.99 -18.83
CA LEU A 61 13.81 -2.92 -20.15
C LEU A 61 14.61 -4.20 -20.45
N PRO A 62 15.50 -4.71 -19.56
CA PRO A 62 16.16 -6.00 -19.79
C PRO A 62 15.23 -7.21 -19.88
N ILE A 63 14.08 -7.20 -19.20
CA ILE A 63 13.07 -8.27 -19.34
C ILE A 63 12.51 -8.24 -20.76
N LEU A 64 12.10 -7.07 -21.26
CA LEU A 64 11.50 -6.92 -22.57
C LEU A 64 12.43 -7.27 -23.75
N GLU A 65 13.75 -7.10 -23.59
CA GLU A 65 14.75 -7.57 -24.55
C GLU A 65 14.93 -9.11 -24.56
N LYS A 66 14.50 -9.81 -23.50
CA LYS A 66 14.68 -11.27 -23.32
C LYS A 66 13.43 -12.11 -23.56
N ILE A 67 12.24 -11.50 -23.68
CA ILE A 67 11.00 -12.24 -23.96
C ILE A 67 10.99 -12.77 -25.40
N ASP A 68 10.82 -14.08 -25.54
CA ASP A 68 10.46 -14.73 -26.79
C ASP A 68 8.93 -14.62 -27.00
N PRO A 69 8.43 -13.89 -28.01
CA PRO A 69 7.00 -13.75 -28.25
C PRO A 69 6.33 -15.00 -28.85
N GLU A 70 7.10 -15.92 -29.43
CA GLU A 70 6.56 -17.17 -30.00
C GLU A 70 6.28 -18.22 -28.91
N CYS A 71 6.91 -18.08 -27.74
CA CYS A 71 6.70 -18.91 -26.57
C CYS A 71 5.51 -18.41 -25.72
N SER A 72 4.42 -19.17 -25.69
CA SER A 72 3.15 -18.81 -25.01
C SER A 72 3.23 -18.63 -23.49
N ASP A 73 4.31 -19.09 -22.87
CA ASP A 73 4.38 -19.38 -21.44
C ASP A 73 4.82 -18.16 -20.62
N VAL A 74 4.62 -18.23 -19.29
CA VAL A 74 5.06 -17.16 -18.37
C VAL A 74 6.58 -17.21 -18.20
N GLN A 75 7.27 -16.34 -18.92
CA GLN A 75 8.74 -16.24 -18.93
C GLN A 75 9.26 -15.30 -17.84
N ALA A 76 8.52 -14.22 -17.52
CA ALA A 76 8.90 -13.24 -16.50
C ALA A 76 7.79 -12.98 -15.47
N LEU A 77 8.18 -12.95 -14.20
CA LEU A 77 7.30 -12.74 -13.05
C LEU A 77 7.81 -11.58 -12.20
N ILE A 78 6.98 -10.58 -11.96
CA ILE A 78 7.31 -9.42 -11.11
C ILE A 78 6.35 -9.41 -9.92
N VAL A 79 6.88 -9.65 -8.72
CA VAL A 79 6.11 -9.67 -7.48
C VAL A 79 6.25 -8.33 -6.76
N ALA A 80 5.11 -7.74 -6.37
CA ALA A 80 5.05 -6.44 -5.72
C ALA A 80 4.11 -6.45 -4.48
N PRO A 81 4.43 -5.70 -3.41
CA PRO A 81 3.68 -5.68 -2.15
C PRO A 81 2.22 -5.20 -2.26
N THR A 82 1.87 -4.41 -3.29
CA THR A 82 0.55 -3.78 -3.40
C THR A 82 -0.05 -3.92 -4.79
N ARG A 83 -1.38 -3.93 -4.86
CA ARG A 83 -2.14 -3.91 -6.12
C ARG A 83 -1.82 -2.67 -6.95
N GLU A 84 -1.60 -1.54 -6.30
CA GLU A 84 -1.29 -0.29 -6.96
C GLU A 84 0.10 -0.31 -7.61
N LEU A 85 1.13 -0.82 -6.92
CA LEU A 85 2.45 -1.00 -7.53
C LEU A 85 2.43 -2.04 -8.65
N ALA A 86 1.71 -3.16 -8.49
CA ALA A 86 1.52 -4.13 -9.57
C ALA A 86 0.81 -3.51 -10.80
N LEU A 87 -0.17 -2.60 -10.59
CA LEU A 87 -0.82 -1.84 -11.66
C LEU A 87 0.11 -0.79 -12.29
N GLN A 88 0.95 -0.12 -11.51
CA GLN A 88 1.92 0.86 -12.01
C GLN A 88 2.97 0.18 -12.89
N ILE A 89 3.60 -0.90 -12.41
CA ILE A 89 4.55 -1.71 -13.18
C ILE A 89 3.89 -2.25 -14.46
N THR A 90 2.67 -2.79 -14.38
CA THR A 90 1.92 -3.24 -15.58
C THR A 90 1.66 -2.11 -16.57
N THR A 91 1.40 -0.88 -16.08
CA THR A 91 1.19 0.29 -16.95
C THR A 91 2.49 0.72 -17.62
N GLU A 92 3.61 0.66 -16.90
CA GLU A 92 4.92 1.03 -17.43
C GLU A 92 5.40 0.05 -18.51
N ILE A 93 5.23 -1.26 -18.27
CA ILE A 93 5.46 -2.29 -19.29
C ILE A 93 4.59 -2.01 -20.53
N LYS A 94 3.31 -1.66 -20.35
CA LYS A 94 2.41 -1.36 -21.47
C LYS A 94 2.75 -0.10 -22.26
N LYS A 95 3.43 0.90 -21.67
CA LYS A 95 3.99 2.02 -22.43
C LYS A 95 5.08 1.53 -23.39
N MET A 96 5.98 0.67 -22.91
CA MET A 96 7.09 0.14 -23.73
C MET A 96 6.59 -0.80 -24.83
N LEU A 97 5.48 -1.50 -24.60
CA LEU A 97 4.88 -2.45 -25.56
C LEU A 97 4.01 -1.81 -26.66
N VAL A 98 3.93 -0.48 -26.76
CA VAL A 98 3.14 0.20 -27.82
C VAL A 98 3.60 -0.16 -29.24
N GLN A 99 4.86 -0.55 -29.42
CA GLN A 99 5.42 -1.03 -30.70
C GLN A 99 5.67 -2.55 -30.72
N ARG A 100 5.14 -3.30 -29.73
CA ARG A 100 5.35 -4.75 -29.52
C ARG A 100 4.07 -5.44 -29.04
N GLU A 101 3.03 -5.46 -29.88
CA GLU A 101 1.74 -6.13 -29.62
C GLU A 101 1.85 -7.66 -29.47
N ASP A 102 2.99 -8.22 -29.87
CA ASP A 102 3.38 -9.62 -29.75
C ASP A 102 3.70 -10.05 -28.31
N ILE A 103 4.01 -9.12 -27.39
CA ILE A 103 4.27 -9.42 -25.99
C ILE A 103 3.05 -9.08 -25.12
N ASN A 104 2.64 -10.03 -24.26
CA ASN A 104 1.48 -9.88 -23.39
C ASN A 104 1.86 -9.79 -21.90
N VAL A 105 1.28 -8.81 -21.20
CA VAL A 105 1.45 -8.59 -19.75
C VAL A 105 0.13 -8.58 -18.98
N LEU A 106 0.07 -9.34 -17.88
CA LEU A 106 -1.10 -9.53 -17.03
C LEU A 106 -0.84 -9.15 -15.57
N ALA A 107 -1.72 -8.31 -15.00
CA ALA A 107 -1.71 -8.00 -13.57
C ALA A 107 -2.60 -8.96 -12.76
N ILE A 108 -2.07 -9.53 -11.68
CA ILE A 108 -2.71 -10.58 -10.86
C ILE A 108 -2.73 -10.16 -9.38
N TYR A 109 -3.90 -9.76 -8.88
CA TYR A 109 -4.04 -9.24 -7.51
C TYR A 109 -5.41 -9.50 -6.89
N GLY A 110 -5.48 -9.34 -5.56
CA GLY A 110 -6.71 -9.44 -4.78
C GLY A 110 -7.76 -8.37 -5.13
N GLY A 111 -9.03 -8.66 -4.88
CA GLY A 111 -10.14 -7.72 -5.13
C GLY A 111 -10.51 -7.55 -6.61
N GLN A 112 -10.23 -8.54 -7.45
CA GLN A 112 -10.77 -8.69 -8.80
C GLN A 112 -11.39 -10.09 -8.97
N ASP A 113 -12.27 -10.23 -9.95
CA ASP A 113 -12.90 -11.51 -10.27
C ASP A 113 -11.86 -12.53 -10.77
N VAL A 114 -11.80 -13.66 -10.07
CA VAL A 114 -10.88 -14.76 -10.40
C VAL A 114 -11.23 -15.32 -11.77
N ALA A 115 -12.51 -15.46 -12.14
CA ALA A 115 -12.88 -16.00 -13.45
C ALA A 115 -12.50 -15.06 -14.61
N GLN A 116 -12.30 -13.76 -14.38
CA GLN A 116 -11.73 -12.83 -15.35
C GLN A 116 -10.20 -12.94 -15.44
N GLN A 117 -9.50 -13.14 -14.31
CA GLN A 117 -8.05 -13.39 -14.29
C GLN A 117 -7.71 -14.73 -14.97
N LEU A 118 -8.43 -15.81 -14.65
CA LEU A 118 -8.30 -17.14 -15.26
C LEU A 118 -8.51 -17.15 -16.77
N ARG A 119 -9.43 -16.32 -17.30
CA ARG A 119 -9.66 -16.22 -18.75
C ARG A 119 -8.54 -15.51 -19.50
N LYS A 120 -7.70 -14.73 -18.81
CA LYS A 120 -6.52 -14.08 -19.40
C LYS A 120 -5.29 -14.98 -19.32
N LEU A 121 -5.10 -15.68 -18.19
CA LEU A 121 -4.08 -16.72 -18.01
C LEU A 121 -4.16 -17.88 -19.03
N LYS A 122 -5.32 -18.08 -19.68
CA LYS A 122 -5.51 -19.07 -20.75
C LYS A 122 -5.16 -18.58 -22.16
N GLY A 123 -4.58 -17.39 -22.29
CA GLY A 123 -3.95 -16.92 -23.53
C GLY A 123 -2.48 -16.63 -23.30
N ASN A 124 -1.70 -16.58 -24.39
CA ASN A 124 -0.27 -16.29 -24.41
C ASN A 124 0.05 -15.11 -23.47
N THR A 125 0.73 -15.36 -22.35
CA THR A 125 0.95 -14.36 -21.28
C THR A 125 2.39 -14.45 -20.82
N HIS A 126 3.26 -13.67 -21.45
CA HIS A 126 4.71 -13.82 -21.30
C HIS A 126 5.23 -13.15 -20.01
N ILE A 127 4.52 -12.13 -19.53
CA ILE A 127 4.86 -11.38 -18.31
C ILE A 127 3.68 -11.35 -17.34
N VAL A 128 3.93 -11.73 -16.08
CA VAL A 128 2.96 -11.63 -14.98
C VAL A 128 3.46 -10.64 -13.93
N VAL A 129 2.60 -9.72 -13.50
CA VAL A 129 2.88 -8.77 -12.41
C VAL A 129 1.87 -9.01 -11.28
N ALA A 130 2.33 -9.42 -10.09
CA ALA A 130 1.43 -9.99 -9.09
C ALA A 130 1.66 -9.55 -7.64
N THR A 131 0.61 -9.65 -6.81
CA THR A 131 0.70 -9.54 -5.34
C THR A 131 0.79 -10.92 -4.69
N PRO A 132 1.67 -11.17 -3.70
CA PRO A 132 2.03 -12.51 -3.22
C PRO A 132 0.85 -13.47 -2.98
N GLY A 133 -0.01 -13.18 -2.00
CA GLY A 133 -1.13 -14.07 -1.64
C GLY A 133 -2.17 -14.32 -2.74
N ARG A 134 -2.22 -13.52 -3.83
CA ARG A 134 -3.04 -13.85 -5.02
C ARG A 134 -2.28 -14.70 -6.03
N LEU A 135 -0.98 -14.47 -6.22
CA LEU A 135 -0.16 -15.34 -7.07
C LEU A 135 -0.17 -16.77 -6.50
N LEU A 136 0.03 -16.89 -5.20
CA LEU A 136 0.05 -18.17 -4.49
C LEU A 136 -1.33 -18.87 -4.51
N ASP A 137 -2.43 -18.12 -4.54
CA ASP A 137 -3.80 -18.63 -4.81
C ASP A 137 -3.99 -19.10 -6.26
N HIS A 138 -3.19 -18.62 -7.23
CA HIS A 138 -3.19 -19.14 -8.61
C HIS A 138 -2.29 -20.37 -8.79
N ILE A 139 -1.12 -20.39 -8.15
CA ILE A 139 -0.17 -21.53 -8.12
C ILE A 139 -0.85 -22.74 -7.47
N ARG A 140 -1.37 -22.60 -6.25
CA ARG A 140 -2.07 -23.67 -5.49
C ARG A 140 -3.38 -24.16 -6.12
N ARG A 141 -3.77 -23.62 -7.29
CA ARG A 141 -4.92 -24.06 -8.10
C ARG A 141 -4.53 -24.67 -9.44
N GLU A 142 -3.23 -24.73 -9.76
CA GLU A 142 -2.71 -25.15 -11.08
C GLU A 142 -3.29 -24.27 -12.22
N THR A 143 -3.40 -22.95 -11.97
CA THR A 143 -4.01 -21.99 -12.91
C THR A 143 -3.05 -21.00 -13.55
N ILE A 144 -1.79 -21.05 -13.12
CA ILE A 144 -0.63 -20.42 -13.75
C ILE A 144 0.45 -21.50 -13.78
N ASP A 145 1.14 -21.63 -14.91
CA ASP A 145 2.35 -22.45 -15.01
C ASP A 145 3.56 -21.50 -14.94
N LEU A 146 4.57 -21.89 -14.15
CA LEU A 146 5.83 -21.16 -13.97
C LEU A 146 7.05 -22.06 -14.29
N SER A 147 6.84 -23.26 -14.84
CA SER A 147 7.90 -24.24 -15.13
C SER A 147 8.95 -23.71 -16.12
N ASN A 148 8.54 -22.82 -17.03
CA ASN A 148 9.40 -22.18 -18.03
C ASN A 148 9.79 -20.73 -17.66
N LEU A 149 9.64 -20.34 -16.40
CA LEU A 149 9.99 -19.01 -15.90
C LEU A 149 11.50 -18.78 -15.93
N SER A 150 11.97 -17.87 -16.77
CA SER A 150 13.39 -17.50 -16.90
C SER A 150 13.81 -16.37 -15.95
N THR A 151 12.86 -15.55 -15.48
CA THR A 151 13.12 -14.36 -14.65
C THR A 151 12.08 -14.15 -13.55
N ILE A 152 12.54 -13.89 -12.32
CA ILE A 152 11.70 -13.34 -11.25
C ILE A 152 12.25 -12.04 -10.67
N VAL A 153 11.36 -11.08 -10.40
CA VAL A 153 11.66 -9.80 -9.74
C VAL A 153 10.86 -9.68 -8.45
N LEU A 154 11.50 -9.25 -7.38
CA LEU A 154 10.91 -8.89 -6.09
C LEU A 154 11.10 -7.38 -5.88
N ASP A 155 10.10 -6.55 -6.18
CA ASP A 155 10.19 -5.07 -5.98
C ASP A 155 9.51 -4.62 -4.68
N GLU A 156 10.10 -3.60 -4.05
CA GLU A 156 9.81 -3.14 -2.68
C GLU A 156 9.76 -4.32 -1.67
N ALA A 157 10.81 -5.15 -1.70
CA ALA A 157 10.92 -6.37 -0.89
C ALA A 157 10.84 -6.11 0.63
N ASP A 158 11.37 -4.99 1.12
CA ASP A 158 11.19 -4.55 2.51
C ASP A 158 9.73 -4.25 2.88
N GLN A 159 8.93 -3.71 1.96
CA GLN A 159 7.50 -3.55 2.17
C GLN A 159 6.77 -4.90 2.14
N MET A 160 7.23 -5.88 1.35
CA MET A 160 6.69 -7.26 1.41
C MET A 160 6.95 -7.91 2.78
N LEU A 161 8.11 -7.67 3.40
CA LEU A 161 8.36 -8.06 4.79
C LEU A 161 7.43 -7.31 5.77
N TYR A 162 7.27 -5.99 5.62
CA TYR A 162 6.39 -5.17 6.48
C TYR A 162 4.93 -5.65 6.45
N PHE A 163 4.42 -6.09 5.29
CA PHE A 163 3.08 -6.66 5.15
C PHE A 163 2.96 -8.12 5.60
N GLY A 164 4.06 -8.77 6.02
CA GLY A 164 4.08 -10.15 6.47
C GLY A 164 4.11 -11.20 5.35
N PHE A 165 4.28 -10.79 4.09
CA PHE A 165 4.30 -11.69 2.93
C PHE A 165 5.59 -12.52 2.78
N LEU A 166 6.52 -12.48 3.75
CA LEU A 166 7.80 -13.19 3.61
C LEU A 166 7.60 -14.70 3.35
N TYR A 167 6.69 -15.35 4.06
CA TYR A 167 6.36 -16.76 3.84
C TYR A 167 5.68 -17.00 2.49
N ASP A 168 4.75 -16.13 2.07
CA ASP A 168 4.16 -16.22 0.73
C ASP A 168 5.24 -16.12 -0.37
N ILE A 169 6.27 -15.29 -0.16
CA ILE A 169 7.41 -15.15 -1.08
C ILE A 169 8.32 -16.38 -1.07
N GLU A 170 8.58 -16.99 0.09
CA GLU A 170 9.32 -18.25 0.16
C GLU A 170 8.57 -19.38 -0.58
N ASP A 171 7.26 -19.54 -0.35
CA ASP A 171 6.40 -20.47 -1.10
C ASP A 171 6.46 -20.21 -2.63
N ILE A 172 6.38 -18.95 -3.07
CA ILE A 172 6.47 -18.58 -4.50
C ILE A 172 7.85 -18.91 -5.10
N LEU A 173 8.93 -18.76 -4.33
CA LEU A 173 10.29 -19.02 -4.80
C LEU A 173 10.64 -20.51 -4.84
N ASP A 174 10.12 -21.30 -3.90
CA ASP A 174 10.22 -22.76 -3.90
C ASP A 174 9.41 -23.38 -5.08
N GLU A 175 8.30 -22.76 -5.49
CA GLU A 175 7.44 -23.17 -6.65
C GLU A 175 7.91 -22.62 -8.02
N THR A 176 9.19 -22.23 -8.18
CA THR A 176 9.73 -21.70 -9.45
C THR A 176 11.13 -22.23 -9.78
N PRO A 177 11.52 -22.37 -11.07
CA PRO A 177 12.78 -23.02 -11.48
C PRO A 177 14.03 -22.52 -10.76
N GLY A 178 14.94 -23.43 -10.43
CA GLY A 178 16.23 -23.08 -9.80
C GLY A 178 17.22 -22.37 -10.73
N SER A 179 16.97 -22.38 -12.05
CA SER A 179 17.78 -21.75 -13.09
C SER A 179 17.29 -20.37 -13.54
N LYS A 180 16.30 -19.79 -12.85
CA LYS A 180 15.75 -18.46 -13.14
C LYS A 180 16.71 -17.36 -12.66
N GLN A 181 16.79 -16.26 -13.41
CA GLN A 181 17.44 -15.04 -12.94
C GLN A 181 16.57 -14.37 -11.87
N THR A 182 17.13 -14.11 -10.69
CA THR A 182 16.43 -13.51 -9.54
C THR A 182 16.91 -12.08 -9.29
N MET A 183 15.98 -11.13 -9.28
CA MET A 183 16.24 -9.72 -9.05
C MET A 183 15.51 -9.23 -7.80
N LEU A 184 16.22 -8.61 -6.86
CA LEU A 184 15.65 -8.10 -5.62
C LEU A 184 15.86 -6.59 -5.52
N PHE A 185 14.76 -5.84 -5.53
CA PHE A 185 14.75 -4.39 -5.42
C PHE A 185 14.11 -3.95 -4.10
N SER A 186 14.82 -3.11 -3.34
CA SER A 186 14.43 -2.72 -1.98
C SER A 186 15.00 -1.34 -1.62
N ALA A 187 14.39 -0.60 -0.70
CA ALA A 187 15.00 0.64 -0.18
C ALA A 187 16.00 0.31 0.95
N THR A 188 15.65 -0.67 1.77
CA THR A 188 16.39 -1.17 2.93
C THR A 188 16.73 -2.65 2.79
N MET A 189 17.73 -3.11 3.52
CA MET A 189 18.14 -4.53 3.56
C MET A 189 18.17 -5.05 5.01
N PRO A 190 16.99 -5.26 5.64
CA PRO A 190 16.88 -5.84 6.98
C PRO A 190 17.34 -7.30 7.00
N LYS A 191 17.51 -7.87 8.21
CA LYS A 191 18.11 -9.20 8.41
C LYS A 191 17.41 -10.29 7.60
N ASP A 192 16.08 -10.25 7.52
CA ASP A 192 15.31 -11.34 6.91
C ASP A 192 15.27 -11.24 5.37
N ILE A 193 15.29 -10.04 4.80
CA ILE A 193 15.54 -9.84 3.35
C ILE A 193 16.97 -10.28 2.97
N LYS A 194 17.96 -10.06 3.85
CA LYS A 194 19.33 -10.60 3.67
C LYS A 194 19.39 -12.13 3.76
N LYS A 195 18.53 -12.78 4.57
CA LYS A 195 18.39 -14.25 4.57
C LYS A 195 17.75 -14.75 3.27
N LEU A 196 16.65 -14.11 2.86
CA LEU A 196 15.92 -14.44 1.63
C LEU A 196 16.85 -14.41 0.41
N ALA A 197 17.58 -13.30 0.24
CA ALA A 197 18.58 -13.16 -0.82
C ALA A 197 19.63 -14.28 -0.78
N LYS A 198 20.18 -14.59 0.41
CA LYS A 198 21.18 -15.67 0.57
C LYS A 198 20.62 -17.08 0.35
N ARG A 199 19.30 -17.29 0.47
CA ARG A 199 18.65 -18.61 0.24
C ARG A 199 18.29 -18.83 -1.23
N TYR A 200 17.98 -17.78 -1.97
CA TYR A 200 17.29 -17.88 -3.27
C TYR A 200 17.98 -17.21 -4.46
N MET A 201 19.16 -16.60 -4.26
CA MET A 201 19.89 -15.89 -5.31
C MET A 201 21.31 -16.44 -5.46
N ASP A 202 21.80 -16.58 -6.69
CA ASP A 202 23.14 -17.07 -7.00
C ASP A 202 24.14 -15.92 -7.21
N GLU A 203 25.21 -15.92 -6.40
CA GLU A 203 26.23 -14.85 -6.26
C GLU A 203 25.77 -13.41 -6.64
N PRO A 204 24.68 -12.89 -6.04
CA PRO A 204 23.99 -11.71 -6.58
C PRO A 204 24.83 -10.44 -6.51
N GLN A 205 24.92 -9.73 -7.63
CA GLN A 205 25.63 -8.46 -7.69
C GLN A 205 24.85 -7.37 -6.96
N MET A 206 25.41 -6.82 -5.89
CA MET A 206 24.78 -5.75 -5.12
C MET A 206 25.06 -4.38 -5.76
N ILE A 207 24.00 -3.66 -6.09
CA ILE A 207 24.04 -2.30 -6.65
C ILE A 207 23.32 -1.39 -5.67
N GLN A 208 24.08 -0.60 -4.91
CA GLN A 208 23.56 0.34 -3.93
C GLN A 208 23.66 1.76 -4.47
N ILE A 209 22.53 2.31 -4.91
CA ILE A 209 22.46 3.73 -5.23
C ILE A 209 22.28 4.49 -3.92
N GLN A 210 23.38 5.09 -3.46
CA GLN A 210 23.32 6.13 -2.45
C GLN A 210 22.44 7.26 -3.01
N SER A 211 21.26 7.46 -2.42
CA SER A 211 20.58 8.73 -2.62
C SER A 211 21.43 9.81 -1.96
N GLU A 212 21.80 10.83 -2.71
CA GLU A 212 22.18 12.09 -2.11
C GLU A 212 21.07 12.53 -1.13
N GLU A 213 21.45 13.22 -0.05
CA GLU A 213 20.52 13.66 1.03
C GLU A 213 19.49 14.70 0.54
N VAL A 214 19.63 15.12 -0.71
CA VAL A 214 18.88 16.14 -1.47
C VAL A 214 17.36 16.04 -1.35
N THR A 215 16.77 14.85 -1.19
CA THR A 215 15.29 14.73 -1.02
C THR A 215 14.77 15.24 0.32
N VAL A 216 15.61 15.42 1.33
CA VAL A 216 15.26 16.14 2.57
C VAL A 216 15.50 17.64 2.38
N ASN A 217 16.59 18.00 1.71
CA ASN A 217 17.02 19.39 1.54
C ASN A 217 16.15 20.22 0.57
N THR A 218 15.38 19.59 -0.32
CA THR A 218 14.40 20.27 -1.21
C THR A 218 12.98 20.37 -0.63
N ILE A 219 12.74 19.79 0.55
CA ILE A 219 11.44 19.81 1.22
C ILE A 219 11.55 20.69 2.48
N GLU A 220 10.88 21.85 2.48
CA GLU A 220 10.72 22.64 3.69
C GLU A 220 9.90 21.85 4.71
N GLN A 221 10.39 21.73 5.94
CA GLN A 221 9.79 20.88 6.97
C GLN A 221 9.46 21.71 8.22
N ARG A 222 8.16 21.88 8.49
CA ARG A 222 7.65 22.61 9.66
C ARG A 222 6.94 21.69 10.65
N VAL A 223 7.09 21.99 11.93
CA VAL A 223 6.37 21.37 13.05
C VAL A 223 5.41 22.37 13.64
N ILE A 224 4.14 22.01 13.79
CA ILE A 224 3.13 22.81 14.47
C ILE A 224 2.79 22.12 15.78
N GLU A 225 3.21 22.76 16.87
CA GLU A 225 2.86 22.34 18.23
C GLU A 225 1.41 22.73 18.52
N THR A 226 0.60 21.76 18.94
CA THR A 226 -0.84 21.93 19.15
C THR A 226 -1.39 20.89 20.12
N THR A 227 -2.71 20.75 20.23
CA THR A 227 -3.35 19.66 20.98
C THR A 227 -4.12 18.74 20.05
N ASP A 228 -4.24 17.47 20.41
CA ASP A 228 -4.94 16.44 19.59
C ASP A 228 -6.42 16.80 19.29
N ARG A 229 -7.00 17.72 20.08
CA ARG A 229 -8.32 18.33 19.87
C ARG A 229 -8.30 19.50 18.87
N ALA A 230 -7.22 20.28 18.85
CA ALA A 230 -7.08 21.48 18.03
C ALA A 230 -6.43 21.21 16.64
N LYS A 231 -5.85 20.02 16.43
CA LYS A 231 -5.30 19.57 15.14
C LYS A 231 -6.22 19.82 13.92
N PRO A 232 -7.55 19.60 13.95
CA PRO A 232 -8.41 19.89 12.80
C PRO A 232 -8.47 21.38 12.42
N ASP A 233 -8.59 22.26 13.41
CA ASP A 233 -8.63 23.71 13.19
C ASP A 233 -7.24 24.26 12.80
N ALA A 234 -6.16 23.68 13.33
CA ALA A 234 -4.80 24.00 12.93
C ALA A 234 -4.53 23.59 11.47
N LEU A 235 -4.88 22.35 11.09
CA LEU A 235 -4.76 21.88 9.71
C LEU A 235 -5.54 22.77 8.75
N ARG A 236 -6.79 23.14 9.09
CA ARG A 236 -7.61 24.02 8.25
C ARG A 236 -6.95 25.39 8.06
N PHE A 237 -6.51 26.04 9.14
CA PHE A 237 -5.83 27.34 9.08
C PHE A 237 -4.60 27.31 8.15
N VAL A 238 -3.81 26.21 8.19
CA VAL A 238 -2.64 26.05 7.32
C VAL A 238 -3.02 25.78 5.86
N MET A 239 -4.02 24.93 5.61
CA MET A 239 -4.57 24.72 4.26
C MET A 239 -5.07 26.03 3.63
N ASP A 240 -5.76 26.86 4.43
CA ASP A 240 -6.30 28.15 4.01
C ASP A 240 -5.19 29.21 3.78
N ARG A 241 -4.09 29.15 4.54
CA ARG A 241 -2.93 30.05 4.41
C ARG A 241 -2.03 29.69 3.23
N ASP A 242 -1.60 28.43 3.17
CA ASP A 242 -0.53 27.97 2.26
C ASP A 242 -1.08 27.51 0.89
N GLN A 243 -2.40 27.48 0.72
CA GLN A 243 -3.15 27.20 -0.52
C GLN A 243 -2.55 26.09 -1.42
N PRO A 244 -2.46 24.83 -0.93
CA PRO A 244 -1.86 23.74 -1.69
C PRO A 244 -2.53 23.47 -3.05
N PHE A 245 -1.74 23.32 -4.12
CA PHE A 245 -2.26 22.89 -5.43
C PHE A 245 -2.77 21.44 -5.37
N LEU A 246 -1.94 20.55 -4.82
CA LEU A 246 -2.31 19.19 -4.41
C LEU A 246 -1.62 18.86 -3.08
N ALA A 247 -2.33 18.14 -2.21
CA ALA A 247 -1.82 17.73 -0.91
C ALA A 247 -2.25 16.33 -0.47
N VAL A 248 -1.38 15.64 0.27
CA VAL A 248 -1.69 14.37 0.96
C VAL A 248 -1.69 14.59 2.48
N ILE A 249 -2.77 14.18 3.15
CA ILE A 249 -2.98 14.35 4.60
C ILE A 249 -2.94 12.96 5.26
N PHE A 250 -1.87 12.67 5.99
CA PHE A 250 -1.64 11.38 6.62
C PHE A 250 -2.26 11.30 8.03
N CYS A 251 -3.19 10.35 8.19
CA CYS A 251 -3.81 9.96 9.46
C CYS A 251 -3.36 8.56 9.86
N ARG A 252 -3.14 8.33 11.16
CA ARG A 252 -2.63 7.05 11.69
C ARG A 252 -3.64 5.91 11.58
N THR A 253 -4.93 6.20 11.58
CA THR A 253 -5.99 5.17 11.51
C THR A 253 -7.11 5.56 10.56
N LYS A 254 -7.74 4.55 9.95
CA LYS A 254 -8.93 4.71 9.08
C LYS A 254 -10.06 5.51 9.75
N VAL A 255 -10.29 5.31 11.04
CA VAL A 255 -11.33 6.01 11.82
C VAL A 255 -11.00 7.50 12.00
N ARG A 256 -9.71 7.89 12.02
CA ARG A 256 -9.31 9.31 11.99
C ARG A 256 -9.41 9.88 10.58
N ALA A 257 -9.02 9.12 9.55
CA ALA A 257 -9.13 9.52 8.15
C ALA A 257 -10.58 9.86 7.75
N SER A 258 -11.56 8.96 7.97
CA SER A 258 -12.97 9.24 7.64
C SER A 258 -13.56 10.41 8.44
N LYS A 259 -13.22 10.52 9.74
CA LYS A 259 -13.69 11.66 10.57
C LYS A 259 -13.15 13.00 10.09
N LEU A 260 -11.90 13.03 9.60
CA LEU A 260 -11.32 14.23 9.02
C LEU A 260 -11.90 14.52 7.62
N TYR A 261 -12.18 13.48 6.84
CA TYR A 261 -12.88 13.59 5.55
C TYR A 261 -14.29 14.18 5.71
N ASP A 262 -15.11 13.65 6.62
CA ASP A 262 -16.45 14.16 6.90
C ASP A 262 -16.41 15.63 7.38
N ASN A 263 -15.41 15.98 8.20
CA ASN A 263 -15.24 17.35 8.70
C ASN A 263 -14.83 18.32 7.59
N LEU A 264 -13.79 18.02 6.81
CA LEU A 264 -13.31 18.90 5.74
C LEU A 264 -14.33 18.98 4.59
N LYS A 265 -14.96 17.87 4.21
CA LYS A 265 -16.03 17.87 3.20
C LYS A 265 -17.27 18.64 3.66
N GLY A 266 -17.63 18.54 4.94
CA GLY A 266 -18.72 19.33 5.54
C GLY A 266 -18.46 20.84 5.55
N LEU A 267 -17.19 21.25 5.44
CA LEU A 267 -16.75 22.64 5.30
C LEU A 267 -16.48 23.03 3.82
N GLY A 268 -16.73 22.14 2.86
CA GLY A 268 -16.63 22.42 1.42
C GLY A 268 -15.26 22.18 0.78
N TYR A 269 -14.27 21.67 1.50
CA TYR A 269 -12.95 21.35 0.92
C TYR A 269 -13.06 20.22 -0.12
N ASN A 270 -12.35 20.36 -1.24
CA ASN A 270 -12.30 19.36 -2.31
C ASN A 270 -11.39 18.17 -1.92
N CYS A 271 -11.90 17.30 -1.04
CA CYS A 271 -11.15 16.20 -0.45
C CYS A 271 -11.72 14.80 -0.75
N ALA A 272 -10.89 13.77 -0.56
CA ALA A 272 -11.30 12.37 -0.55
C ALA A 272 -10.50 11.53 0.45
N GLU A 273 -11.10 10.44 0.94
CA GLU A 273 -10.51 9.46 1.85
C GLU A 273 -9.91 8.24 1.13
N LEU A 274 -8.78 7.74 1.64
CA LEU A 274 -8.07 6.56 1.13
C LEU A 274 -7.52 5.68 2.28
N HIS A 275 -8.23 4.60 2.61
CA HIS A 275 -7.84 3.62 3.64
C HIS A 275 -8.40 2.23 3.33
N GLY A 276 -8.05 1.20 4.12
CA GLY A 276 -8.40 -0.20 3.85
C GLY A 276 -9.90 -0.47 3.63
N ASP A 277 -10.78 0.19 4.39
CA ASP A 277 -12.24 0.00 4.26
C ASP A 277 -12.86 0.65 3.01
N ILE A 278 -12.08 1.37 2.18
CA ILE A 278 -12.58 1.96 0.94
C ILE A 278 -12.71 0.84 -0.13
N PRO A 279 -13.92 0.56 -0.66
CA PRO A 279 -14.08 -0.46 -1.70
C PRO A 279 -13.22 -0.12 -2.93
N GLN A 280 -12.58 -1.13 -3.52
CA GLN A 280 -11.54 -0.92 -4.54
C GLN A 280 -11.99 -0.05 -5.73
N ALA A 281 -13.23 -0.21 -6.22
CA ALA A 281 -13.75 0.63 -7.30
C ALA A 281 -13.95 2.12 -6.91
N LYS A 282 -14.08 2.43 -5.61
CA LYS A 282 -13.97 3.80 -5.07
C LYS A 282 -12.50 4.21 -4.93
N ARG A 283 -11.62 3.34 -4.44
CA ARG A 283 -10.16 3.57 -4.33
C ARG A 283 -9.54 3.98 -5.67
N GLU A 284 -9.83 3.23 -6.74
CA GLU A 284 -9.35 3.50 -8.10
C GLU A 284 -9.91 4.80 -8.68
N ARG A 285 -11.20 5.10 -8.45
CA ARG A 285 -11.82 6.36 -8.87
C ARG A 285 -11.18 7.56 -8.16
N VAL A 286 -10.98 7.49 -6.84
CA VAL A 286 -10.29 8.51 -6.05
C VAL A 286 -8.86 8.72 -6.54
N MET A 287 -8.09 7.65 -6.72
CA MET A 287 -6.71 7.73 -7.22
C MET A 287 -6.59 8.25 -8.65
N LYS A 288 -7.59 7.99 -9.52
CA LYS A 288 -7.66 8.62 -10.84
C LYS A 288 -7.99 10.11 -10.72
N SER A 289 -9.03 10.48 -9.98
CA SER A 289 -9.44 11.88 -9.83
C SER A 289 -8.40 12.76 -9.13
N PHE A 290 -7.61 12.21 -8.20
CA PHE A 290 -6.48 12.92 -7.58
C PHE A 290 -5.33 13.14 -8.57
N ARG A 291 -4.95 12.14 -9.38
CA ARG A 291 -3.97 12.29 -10.47
C ARG A 291 -4.42 13.23 -11.58
N GLU A 292 -5.72 13.33 -11.82
CA GLU A 292 -6.32 14.30 -12.76
C GLU A 292 -6.54 15.70 -12.13
N ALA A 293 -6.00 15.97 -10.93
CA ALA A 293 -6.16 17.20 -10.15
C ALA A 293 -7.63 17.62 -9.88
N LYS A 294 -8.59 16.70 -10.00
CA LYS A 294 -10.02 16.93 -9.73
C LYS A 294 -10.36 16.86 -8.23
N ILE A 295 -9.43 16.35 -7.42
CA ILE A 295 -9.49 16.34 -5.95
C ILE A 295 -8.21 17.00 -5.46
N GLN A 296 -8.31 17.97 -4.54
CA GLN A 296 -7.18 18.77 -4.07
C GLN A 296 -6.48 18.13 -2.86
N TYR A 297 -7.25 17.52 -1.96
CA TYR A 297 -6.77 16.98 -0.68
C TYR A 297 -7.06 15.48 -0.54
N LEU A 298 -6.01 14.65 -0.48
CA LEU A 298 -6.16 13.21 -0.27
C LEU A 298 -5.85 12.83 1.18
N ILE A 299 -6.87 12.42 1.93
CA ILE A 299 -6.77 12.04 3.34
C ILE A 299 -6.54 10.53 3.43
N ALA A 300 -5.36 10.11 3.84
CA ALA A 300 -4.92 8.72 3.72
C ALA A 300 -4.29 8.13 4.99
N THR A 301 -4.30 6.81 5.07
CA THR A 301 -3.45 6.03 6.00
C THR A 301 -2.22 5.51 5.27
N ASP A 302 -1.09 5.34 5.96
CA ASP A 302 0.19 4.86 5.39
C ASP A 302 0.05 3.62 4.48
N VAL A 303 -0.63 2.58 4.97
CA VAL A 303 -0.91 1.33 4.23
C VAL A 303 -1.62 1.58 2.89
N ALA A 304 -2.42 2.64 2.79
CA ALA A 304 -3.22 2.94 1.62
C ALA A 304 -2.54 3.92 0.64
N ALA A 305 -1.62 4.77 1.13
CA ALA A 305 -0.82 5.71 0.34
C ALA A 305 0.61 5.22 0.03
N ARG A 306 1.01 4.03 0.51
CA ARG A 306 2.09 3.24 -0.12
C ARG A 306 1.75 3.00 -1.59
N GLY A 307 2.77 3.07 -2.46
CA GLY A 307 2.58 3.11 -3.92
C GLY A 307 1.93 4.40 -4.46
N LEU A 308 1.66 5.43 -3.65
CA LEU A 308 1.15 6.70 -4.17
C LEU A 308 2.25 7.42 -4.97
N ASP A 309 2.08 7.39 -6.29
CA ASP A 309 2.93 8.00 -7.29
C ASP A 309 2.06 8.99 -8.07
N VAL A 310 2.23 10.27 -7.76
CA VAL A 310 1.38 11.39 -8.21
C VAL A 310 2.26 12.62 -8.30
N ASP A 311 2.46 13.13 -9.51
CA ASP A 311 3.20 14.37 -9.74
C ASP A 311 2.38 15.59 -9.31
N GLY A 312 3.06 16.71 -9.04
CA GLY A 312 2.41 17.96 -8.63
C GLY A 312 1.90 18.00 -7.18
N VAL A 313 2.13 16.97 -6.35
CA VAL A 313 1.86 17.04 -4.90
C VAL A 313 2.80 18.06 -4.26
N THR A 314 2.28 19.25 -3.99
CA THR A 314 3.01 20.38 -3.39
C THR A 314 3.19 20.28 -1.87
N HIS A 315 2.26 19.62 -1.18
CA HIS A 315 2.21 19.62 0.28
C HIS A 315 1.97 18.23 0.88
N VAL A 316 2.59 17.97 2.02
CA VAL A 316 2.34 16.76 2.84
C VAL A 316 2.00 17.19 4.26
N PHE A 317 0.83 16.78 4.75
CA PHE A 317 0.38 17.07 6.11
C PHE A 317 0.41 15.79 6.97
N ASN A 318 1.36 15.70 7.90
CA ASN A 318 1.34 14.69 8.95
C ASN A 318 0.35 15.12 10.05
N PHE A 319 -0.95 14.90 9.81
CA PHE A 319 -2.02 15.19 10.77
C PHE A 319 -1.90 14.35 12.04
N ASP A 320 -1.47 13.09 11.90
CA ASP A 320 -0.85 12.32 12.96
C ASP A 320 0.63 12.15 12.65
N ILE A 321 1.52 12.37 13.62
CA ILE A 321 2.94 12.04 13.47
C ILE A 321 3.08 10.54 13.12
N PRO A 322 3.98 10.14 12.20
CA PRO A 322 4.36 8.74 12.05
C PRO A 322 5.03 8.23 13.34
N GLU A 323 5.10 6.91 13.50
CA GLU A 323 5.65 6.30 14.73
C GLU A 323 7.17 6.10 14.66
N ASP A 324 7.77 6.29 13.49
CA ASP A 324 9.19 6.12 13.20
C ASP A 324 9.67 7.06 12.06
N ALA A 325 11.00 7.21 11.94
CA ALA A 325 11.64 8.10 10.98
C ALA A 325 11.66 7.60 9.52
N GLU A 326 11.59 6.29 9.28
CA GLU A 326 11.51 5.72 7.94
C GLU A 326 10.13 6.01 7.33
N SER A 327 9.07 5.80 8.10
CA SER A 327 7.71 6.23 7.78
C SER A 327 7.62 7.75 7.54
N TYR A 328 8.32 8.57 8.34
CA TYR A 328 8.39 10.02 8.10
C TYR A 328 8.97 10.35 6.71
N ILE A 329 10.14 9.79 6.39
CA ILE A 329 10.81 9.99 5.09
C ILE A 329 9.90 9.52 3.93
N HIS A 330 9.25 8.36 4.08
CA HIS A 330 8.35 7.81 3.06
C HIS A 330 7.09 8.66 2.82
N ARG A 331 6.61 9.39 3.83
CA ARG A 331 5.50 10.35 3.71
C ARG A 331 5.93 11.66 3.06
N ILE A 332 7.01 12.29 3.55
CA ILE A 332 7.44 13.58 2.98
C ILE A 332 7.89 13.42 1.52
N GLY A 333 8.50 12.28 1.16
CA GLY A 333 8.80 11.90 -0.24
C GLY A 333 7.60 11.66 -1.16
N ARG A 334 6.38 12.06 -0.77
CA ARG A 334 5.26 12.30 -1.70
C ARG A 334 5.28 13.70 -2.32
N THR A 335 5.97 14.67 -1.71
CA THR A 335 6.26 16.00 -2.30
C THR A 335 7.76 16.11 -2.68
N GLY A 336 8.21 17.27 -3.17
CA GLY A 336 9.61 17.52 -3.56
C GLY A 336 10.08 16.76 -4.81
N ARG A 337 9.15 16.40 -5.70
CA ARG A 337 9.40 15.52 -6.86
C ARG A 337 9.71 16.31 -8.14
N ALA A 338 10.38 15.65 -9.09
CA ALA A 338 10.78 16.22 -10.39
C ALA A 338 11.54 17.56 -10.30
N GLY A 339 12.30 17.78 -9.22
CA GLY A 339 13.06 19.01 -8.99
C GLY A 339 12.25 20.19 -8.45
N GLY A 340 10.93 20.05 -8.22
CA GLY A 340 10.11 21.04 -7.55
C GLY A 340 10.37 21.08 -6.04
N SER A 341 10.15 22.25 -5.42
CA SER A 341 10.11 22.38 -3.96
C SER A 341 8.83 21.75 -3.39
N GLY A 342 8.91 21.27 -2.14
CA GLY A 342 7.78 20.73 -1.40
C GLY A 342 7.71 21.29 0.02
N LEU A 343 6.51 21.30 0.62
CA LEU A 343 6.30 21.71 2.01
C LEU A 343 5.65 20.58 2.82
N ALA A 344 6.38 20.07 3.81
CA ALA A 344 5.94 19.04 4.73
C ALA A 344 5.64 19.64 6.11
N ILE A 345 4.42 19.47 6.60
CA ILE A 345 3.93 20.09 7.84
C ILE A 345 3.42 19.01 8.79
N THR A 346 3.93 19.02 10.03
CA THR A 346 3.71 17.95 11.02
C THR A 346 3.04 18.49 12.28
N PHE A 347 1.87 17.95 12.62
CA PHE A 347 1.08 18.39 13.76
C PHE A 347 1.39 17.54 15.00
N VAL A 348 2.10 18.15 15.95
CA VAL A 348 2.62 17.50 17.16
C VAL A 348 1.78 17.91 18.36
N ALA A 349 1.40 16.94 19.20
CA ALA A 349 0.86 17.21 20.53
C ALA A 349 1.83 16.65 21.59
N ALA A 350 1.74 17.07 22.85
CA ALA A 350 2.69 16.67 23.91
C ALA A 350 2.82 15.14 24.20
N LYS A 351 1.99 14.29 23.58
CA LYS A 351 2.11 12.81 23.58
C LYS A 351 3.03 12.28 22.47
N ASP A 352 3.22 13.07 21.41
CA ASP A 352 3.87 12.74 20.15
C ASP A 352 5.38 13.08 20.18
N GLU A 353 5.84 13.81 21.22
CA GLU A 353 7.18 14.38 21.35
C GLU A 353 8.31 13.36 21.15
N LYS A 354 8.19 12.15 21.70
CA LYS A 354 9.22 11.10 21.54
C LYS A 354 9.42 10.67 20.10
N HIS A 355 8.34 10.62 19.32
CA HIS A 355 8.45 10.32 17.89
C HIS A 355 9.09 11.49 17.15
N LEU A 356 8.85 12.75 17.58
CA LEU A 356 9.55 13.91 17.04
C LEU A 356 11.06 13.86 17.37
N GLU A 357 11.44 13.60 18.62
CA GLU A 357 12.84 13.42 19.04
C GLU A 357 13.56 12.33 18.21
N GLU A 358 12.89 11.19 17.98
CA GLU A 358 13.42 10.09 17.16
C GLU A 358 13.56 10.48 15.67
N ILE A 359 12.61 11.23 15.11
CA ILE A 359 12.67 11.77 13.74
C ILE A 359 13.79 12.79 13.59
N GLU A 360 13.85 13.82 14.45
CA GLU A 360 14.88 14.87 14.43
C GLU A 360 16.29 14.28 14.57
N LYS A 361 16.44 13.27 15.44
CA LYS A 361 17.70 12.53 15.62
C LYS A 361 18.12 11.74 14.37
N THR A 362 17.18 11.15 13.64
CA THR A 362 17.49 10.43 12.38
C THR A 362 17.73 11.39 11.20
N LEU A 363 17.11 12.56 11.20
CA LEU A 363 17.38 13.62 10.21
C LEU A 363 18.67 14.41 10.51
N GLY A 364 19.22 14.29 11.73
CA GLY A 364 20.44 14.97 12.17
C GLY A 364 20.27 16.46 12.50
N ALA A 365 19.05 16.99 12.40
CA ALA A 365 18.73 18.39 12.64
C ALA A 365 17.30 18.55 13.22
N PRO A 366 17.05 19.56 14.07
CA PRO A 366 15.70 19.88 14.52
C PRO A 366 14.86 20.49 13.38
N LEU A 367 13.57 20.17 13.39
CA LEU A 367 12.59 20.73 12.45
C LEU A 367 12.15 22.14 12.88
N GLN A 368 11.77 22.96 11.91
CA GLN A 368 11.35 24.33 12.15
C GLN A 368 9.99 24.37 12.88
N ARG A 369 10.01 24.70 14.17
CA ARG A 369 8.80 24.84 14.99
C ARG A 369 8.06 26.14 14.68
N GLU A 370 6.76 26.04 14.44
CA GLU A 370 5.84 27.13 14.11
C GLU A 370 4.71 27.16 15.15
N ILE A 371 4.65 28.21 15.98
CA ILE A 371 3.57 28.40 16.95
C ILE A 371 2.40 29.11 16.26
N ILE A 372 1.33 28.37 16.00
CA ILE A 372 0.10 28.96 15.47
C ILE A 372 -0.74 29.50 16.63
N GLU A 373 -0.69 30.82 16.81
CA GLU A 373 -1.71 31.54 17.58
C GLU A 373 -3.06 31.39 16.89
N GLN A 374 -3.82 30.35 17.24
CA GLN A 374 -5.17 30.14 16.71
C GLN A 374 -6.04 31.35 17.07
N PRO A 375 -6.53 32.13 16.09
CA PRO A 375 -7.50 33.18 16.39
C PRO A 375 -8.71 32.51 17.00
N MET A 376 -9.10 32.90 18.23
CA MET A 376 -10.19 32.24 18.94
C MET A 376 -11.47 32.30 18.09
N ILE A 377 -11.83 31.15 17.50
CA ILE A 377 -13.09 30.97 16.78
C ILE A 377 -14.19 31.08 17.83
N LYS A 378 -14.73 32.29 17.95
CA LYS A 378 -15.95 32.56 18.71
C LYS A 378 -17.04 31.76 18.01
N HIS A 379 -17.49 30.67 18.63
CA HIS A 379 -18.76 30.07 18.24
C HIS A 379 -19.83 31.14 18.46
N PHE A 380 -20.43 31.61 17.36
CA PHE A 380 -21.60 32.47 17.40
C PHE A 380 -22.85 31.58 17.29
N ASP A 381 -23.93 31.98 17.96
CA ASP A 381 -25.24 31.38 17.73
C ASP A 381 -25.83 31.82 16.38
N GLU A 382 -27.00 31.28 16.02
CA GLU A 382 -27.76 31.64 14.82
C GLU A 382 -28.18 33.13 14.76
N ASN A 383 -27.97 33.88 15.85
CA ASN A 383 -28.25 35.32 15.97
C ASN A 383 -26.96 36.16 16.10
N GLY A 384 -25.78 35.59 15.82
CA GLY A 384 -24.49 36.29 15.83
C GLY A 384 -23.93 36.62 17.22
N LYS A 385 -24.40 35.97 18.30
CA LYS A 385 -23.94 36.22 19.68
C LYS A 385 -22.92 35.17 20.14
N PRO A 386 -21.84 35.54 20.86
CA PRO A 386 -20.86 34.57 21.33
C PRO A 386 -21.45 33.56 22.31
N VAL A 387 -21.36 32.27 21.97
CA VAL A 387 -21.80 31.16 22.82
C VAL A 387 -20.86 31.02 24.03
N PRO A 388 -21.35 31.13 25.28
CA PRO A 388 -20.52 30.98 26.47
C PRO A 388 -19.93 29.57 26.58
N LYS A 389 -18.64 29.46 26.93
CA LYS A 389 -18.01 28.16 27.25
C LYS A 389 -18.74 27.54 28.46
N PRO A 390 -19.14 26.25 28.43
CA PRO A 390 -19.71 25.59 29.60
C PRO A 390 -18.77 25.65 30.80
N ALA A 391 -19.27 26.13 31.93
CA ALA A 391 -18.48 26.24 33.16
C ALA A 391 -18.02 24.84 33.63
N PRO A 392 -16.78 24.69 34.13
CA PRO A 392 -16.32 23.40 34.67
C PRO A 392 -17.19 23.02 35.88
N LYS A 393 -17.76 21.81 35.84
CA LYS A 393 -18.57 21.27 36.94
C LYS A 393 -17.69 21.14 38.19
N LYS A 394 -17.90 22.01 39.18
CA LYS A 394 -17.31 21.87 40.51
C LYS A 394 -17.78 20.54 41.12
N SER A 395 -16.83 19.70 41.54
CA SER A 395 -17.12 18.53 42.36
C SER A 395 -17.72 18.96 43.70
N GLY A 396 -18.82 18.33 44.10
CA GLY A 396 -19.47 18.59 45.38
C GLY A 396 -18.62 18.12 46.57
N PRO A 397 -18.78 18.71 47.76
CA PRO A 397 -17.96 18.38 48.92
C PRO A 397 -18.22 16.96 49.43
N ASN A 398 -17.13 16.33 49.88
CA ASN A 398 -17.13 14.97 50.43
C ASN A 398 -17.97 14.88 51.71
N ARG A 399 -19.09 14.15 51.68
CA ARG A 399 -19.86 13.82 52.89
C ARG A 399 -19.26 12.59 53.57
N GLN A 400 -18.49 12.84 54.63
CA GLN A 400 -18.23 11.82 55.65
C GLN A 400 -19.57 11.23 56.15
N ARG A 401 -19.57 9.93 56.41
CA ARG A 401 -20.62 9.24 57.18
C ARG A 401 -19.95 8.52 58.32
N ASP A 402 -20.35 8.86 59.54
CA ASP A 402 -19.75 8.31 60.74
C ASP A 402 -19.98 6.81 60.89
N SER A 403 -19.02 6.16 61.54
CA SER A 403 -19.15 4.81 62.08
C SER A 403 -20.17 4.76 63.21
N ARG A 404 -20.95 3.67 63.31
CA ARG A 404 -20.90 2.74 64.48
C ARG A 404 -21.84 1.53 64.35
N GLU A 405 -21.56 0.55 65.22
CA GLU A 405 -22.34 -0.63 65.58
C GLU A 405 -22.44 -1.79 64.54
N GLY A 406 -22.68 -3.00 65.06
CA GLY A 406 -22.72 -4.25 64.28
C GLY A 406 -21.58 -5.28 64.54
N SER A 407 -21.07 -5.42 65.78
CA SER A 407 -20.03 -6.41 66.08
C SER A 407 -20.58 -7.80 66.45
N ARG A 408 -19.96 -8.86 65.92
CA ARG A 408 -20.21 -10.30 66.22
C ARG A 408 -21.55 -10.82 65.60
N SER A 409 -21.72 -12.10 65.25
CA SER A 409 -20.94 -13.29 65.63
C SER A 409 -20.96 -14.46 64.61
N ARG A 410 -19.84 -15.20 64.57
CA ARG A 410 -19.72 -16.68 64.43
C ARG A 410 -20.44 -17.41 63.29
N SER A 411 -19.64 -17.96 62.37
CA SER A 411 -19.99 -19.10 61.52
C SER A 411 -20.12 -20.42 62.31
N ARG A 412 -21.13 -21.23 61.96
CA ARG A 412 -21.21 -22.70 62.05
C ARG A 412 -22.07 -23.14 60.85
N ASP A 413 -21.69 -24.08 59.99
CA ASP A 413 -21.30 -25.49 60.19
C ASP A 413 -22.51 -26.44 60.31
N GLY A 414 -22.40 -27.64 59.72
CA GLY A 414 -23.51 -28.55 59.40
C GLY A 414 -23.95 -28.44 57.92
N SER A 415 -23.62 -29.28 56.92
CA SER A 415 -22.98 -30.61 56.76
C SER A 415 -23.94 -31.68 56.24
N LYS A 416 -23.47 -32.47 55.24
CA LYS A 416 -23.98 -33.78 54.78
C LYS A 416 -25.36 -33.81 54.07
N GLY A 417 -25.42 -34.56 52.95
CA GLY A 417 -26.68 -34.93 52.29
C GLY A 417 -26.59 -35.15 50.78
N GLY A 418 -26.27 -36.37 50.35
CA GLY A 418 -26.64 -36.88 49.02
C GLY A 418 -27.44 -38.18 49.20
N PRO A 419 -27.65 -39.02 48.16
CA PRO A 419 -27.37 -38.82 46.74
C PRO A 419 -28.55 -39.29 45.83
N ARG A 420 -28.26 -39.54 44.53
CA ARG A 420 -28.94 -40.50 43.62
C ARG A 420 -30.36 -40.21 43.04
N ASN A 421 -30.33 -40.00 41.70
CA ASN A 421 -30.87 -40.93 40.68
C ASN A 421 -32.31 -40.74 40.13
N SER A 422 -32.51 -41.28 38.91
CA SER A 422 -33.74 -41.44 38.11
C SER A 422 -34.35 -40.19 37.46
N SER A 423 -35.22 -40.31 36.45
CA SER A 423 -34.98 -40.75 35.05
C SER A 423 -36.26 -40.57 34.19
N ARG A 424 -36.16 -40.70 32.85
CA ARG A 424 -37.29 -40.78 31.88
C ARG A 424 -38.10 -39.46 31.69
N ASN A 425 -38.87 -39.24 30.60
CA ASN A 425 -39.06 -40.03 29.38
C ASN A 425 -39.40 -39.19 28.11
N GLU A 426 -39.13 -39.80 26.95
CA GLU A 426 -39.81 -39.76 25.63
C GLU A 426 -40.84 -38.68 25.25
N SER A 427 -40.70 -38.12 24.03
CA SER A 427 -41.65 -38.32 22.89
C SER A 427 -41.27 -37.48 21.64
N ASN A 428 -41.81 -37.67 20.43
CA ASN A 428 -42.03 -38.88 19.58
C ASN A 428 -42.35 -38.42 18.12
N ARG A 429 -42.24 -39.32 17.11
CA ARG A 429 -42.64 -39.19 15.68
C ARG A 429 -41.69 -38.32 14.80
N SER A 430 -41.31 -38.60 13.53
CA SER A 430 -41.80 -39.45 12.40
C SER A 430 -43.10 -38.95 11.72
N PHE A 431 -43.45 -39.13 10.44
CA PHE A 431 -42.90 -39.74 9.19
C PHE A 431 -43.37 -38.83 8.00
N ASN A 432 -43.09 -38.99 6.69
CA ASN A 432 -42.47 -40.03 5.85
C ASN A 432 -41.86 -39.41 4.54
N LYS A 433 -41.28 -40.23 3.64
CA LYS A 433 -41.14 -39.94 2.19
C LYS A 433 -42.47 -40.17 1.43
N PRO A 434 -42.54 -39.80 0.15
CA PRO A 434 -42.88 -40.80 -0.86
C PRO A 434 -41.90 -40.83 -2.05
N SER A 435 -41.99 -41.85 -2.91
CA SER A 435 -41.25 -41.93 -4.17
C SER A 435 -41.96 -42.76 -5.24
N ASN A 436 -41.72 -42.38 -6.51
CA ASN A 436 -41.64 -43.25 -7.69
C ASN A 436 -42.91 -43.98 -8.20
N LYS A 437 -43.36 -43.67 -9.43
CA LYS A 437 -43.49 -44.69 -10.51
C LYS A 437 -43.71 -44.15 -11.94
N LYS A 438 -43.35 -45.03 -12.89
CA LYS A 438 -43.20 -44.88 -14.36
C LYS A 438 -44.52 -44.76 -15.16
N GLY A 439 -44.42 -44.24 -16.39
CA GLY A 439 -45.21 -44.69 -17.56
C GLY A 439 -45.62 -43.60 -18.57
N SER A 440 -45.86 -43.86 -19.87
CA SER A 440 -44.95 -44.37 -20.94
C SER A 440 -45.68 -44.58 -22.29
N THR A 441 -45.58 -43.67 -23.28
CA THR A 441 -45.97 -43.89 -24.71
C THR A 441 -45.51 -42.71 -25.62
N LYS A 442 -45.78 -42.72 -26.94
CA LYS A 442 -44.86 -43.16 -28.03
C LYS A 442 -45.28 -42.50 -29.38
N GLN A 443 -44.38 -42.46 -30.39
CA GLN A 443 -44.54 -41.86 -31.75
C GLN A 443 -44.58 -40.31 -31.76
N GLY A 444 -44.21 -39.55 -32.81
CA GLY A 444 -43.60 -39.78 -34.16
C GLY A 444 -43.52 -38.40 -34.86
N GLN A 445 -42.62 -38.01 -35.77
CA GLN A 445 -42.13 -38.63 -37.02
C GLN A 445 -40.76 -38.02 -37.48
N GLN A 446 -40.31 -38.35 -38.69
CA GLN A 446 -39.01 -37.99 -39.30
C GLN A 446 -39.07 -36.71 -40.16
N ARG A 447 -37.90 -36.09 -40.44
CA ARG A 447 -37.38 -36.00 -41.82
C ARG A 447 -35.87 -35.70 -41.89
N ARG A 448 -35.30 -35.89 -43.09
CA ARG A 448 -33.88 -35.73 -43.47
C ARG A 448 -33.70 -34.48 -44.36
N GLY A 449 -32.47 -33.98 -44.47
CA GLY A 449 -32.01 -33.10 -45.55
C GLY A 449 -31.37 -31.80 -45.01
N ARG A 450 -30.20 -31.37 -45.50
CA ARG A 450 -29.34 -31.95 -46.54
C ARG A 450 -27.88 -31.68 -46.21
#